data_AF-A0A3P8M134-F1
#
_entry.id   AF-A0A3P8M134-F1
#
_cell.length_a   1.000
_cell.length_b   1.000
_cell.length_c   1.000
_cell.angle_alpha   90.00
_cell.angle_beta   90.00
_cell.angle_gamma   90.00
#
_symmetry.space_group_name_H-M   'P 1'
#
loop_
_entity.id
_entity.type
_entity.pdbx_description
1 polymer ?
#
loop_
_entity_poly.entity_id
_entity_poly.type
_entity_poly.pdbx_seq_one_letter_code
_entity_poly.pdbx_strand_id
1 'polypeptide(L)'
;MEKELTCVDSAELGKASRIVDAAGRYIEFCKGTFPNELSLNELKVVVDCAHGATYHIAPSVFRELGAQVIAMGCEPNGLNINEEVGATDVRALQARVLAEKADLGHCLRRRW
;
A
#
# COMPACT_ATOMS: atom_id res chain seq x y z
N MET A 1 24.20 26.65 -13.60
CA MET A 1 23.32 26.95 -14.77
C MET A 1 21.92 27.12 -14.21
N GLU A 2 21.57 28.34 -13.82
CA GLU A 2 20.19 28.70 -13.53
C GLU A 2 19.57 29.13 -14.87
N LYS A 3 18.56 28.39 -15.35
CA LYS A 3 17.80 28.81 -16.51
C LYS A 3 16.71 29.76 -16.04
N GLU A 4 16.57 30.90 -16.71
CA GLU A 4 15.45 31.82 -16.47
C GLU A 4 14.11 31.12 -16.67
N LEU A 5 13.23 31.25 -15.67
CA LEU A 5 11.85 30.80 -15.75
C LEU A 5 11.14 31.65 -16.79
N THR A 6 10.80 31.02 -17.92
CA THR A 6 10.10 31.66 -19.04
C THR A 6 8.66 31.16 -19.09
N CYS A 7 7.72 32.08 -19.26
CA CYS A 7 6.31 31.75 -19.42
C CYS A 7 6.05 31.34 -20.88
N VAL A 8 5.26 30.29 -21.08
CA VAL A 8 4.81 29.83 -22.40
C VAL A 8 3.34 30.17 -22.62
N ASP A 9 2.90 30.13 -23.87
CA ASP A 9 1.49 30.35 -24.20
C ASP A 9 0.59 29.29 -23.55
N SER A 10 -0.66 29.64 -23.27
CA SER A 10 -1.60 28.75 -22.57
C SER A 10 -1.83 27.40 -23.28
N ALA A 11 -1.58 27.33 -24.59
CA ALA A 11 -1.68 26.11 -25.37
C ALA A 11 -0.46 25.18 -25.21
N GLU A 12 0.68 25.73 -24.78
CA GLU A 12 1.94 25.02 -24.54
C GLU A 12 2.10 24.59 -23.07
N LEU A 13 1.14 24.96 -22.22
CA LEU A 13 1.07 24.47 -20.85
C LEU A 13 0.85 22.96 -20.84
N GLY A 14 1.68 22.26 -20.06
CA GLY A 14 1.54 20.82 -19.82
C GLY A 14 0.15 20.47 -19.27
N LYS A 15 -0.46 19.43 -19.82
CA LYS A 15 -1.77 18.93 -19.38
C LYS A 15 -1.58 17.90 -18.27
N ALA A 16 -2.28 18.08 -17.16
CA ALA A 16 -2.36 17.07 -16.10
C ALA A 16 -3.59 16.18 -16.34
N SER A 17 -3.38 14.86 -16.34
CA SER A 17 -4.47 13.87 -16.35
C SER A 17 -4.29 12.90 -15.18
N ARG A 18 -5.41 12.38 -14.66
CA ARG A 18 -5.38 11.35 -13.62
C ARG A 18 -5.34 9.98 -14.27
N ILE A 19 -4.34 9.19 -13.91
CA ILE A 19 -4.25 7.78 -14.30
C ILE A 19 -5.01 6.98 -13.23
N VAL A 20 -6.19 6.49 -13.60
CA VAL A 20 -7.10 5.80 -12.66
C VAL A 20 -6.74 4.31 -12.49
N ASP A 21 -6.08 3.71 -13.48
CA ASP A 21 -5.72 2.28 -13.52
C ASP A 21 -4.35 1.94 -12.88
N ALA A 22 -3.62 2.94 -12.39
CA ALA A 22 -2.25 2.79 -11.90
C ALA A 22 -2.14 1.74 -10.78
N ALA A 23 -3.13 1.67 -9.87
CA ALA A 23 -3.16 0.69 -8.80
C ALA A 23 -3.28 -0.75 -9.34
N GLY A 24 -4.17 -0.98 -10.32
CA GLY A 24 -4.34 -2.31 -10.93
C GLY A 24 -3.10 -2.76 -11.69
N ARG A 25 -2.45 -1.86 -12.44
CA ARG A 25 -1.20 -2.16 -13.14
C ARG A 25 -0.06 -2.54 -12.18
N TYR A 26 -0.01 -1.91 -11.02
CA TYR A 26 0.98 -2.24 -9.99
C TYR A 26 0.69 -3.59 -9.33
N ILE A 27 -0.57 -3.91 -9.06
CA ILE A 27 -0.97 -5.22 -8.52
C ILE A 27 -0.56 -6.35 -9.48
N GLU A 28 -0.85 -6.21 -10.77
CA GLU A 28 -0.45 -7.19 -11.79
C GLU A 28 1.06 -7.34 -11.89
N PHE A 29 1.81 -6.24 -11.82
CA PHE A 29 3.27 -6.28 -11.76
C PHE A 29 3.76 -7.09 -10.55
N CYS A 30 3.23 -6.82 -9.35
CA CYS A 30 3.61 -7.55 -8.14
C CYS A 30 3.31 -9.05 -8.25
N LYS A 31 2.15 -9.42 -8.82
CA LYS A 31 1.80 -10.82 -9.08
C LYS A 31 2.79 -11.48 -10.05
N GLY A 32 3.15 -10.79 -11.13
CA GLY A 32 4.12 -11.29 -12.11
C GLY A 32 5.53 -11.48 -11.55
N THR A 33 5.89 -10.82 -10.45
CA THR A 33 7.17 -11.02 -9.75
C THR A 33 7.15 -12.14 -8.71
N PHE A 34 5.97 -12.64 -8.34
CA PHE A 34 5.84 -13.73 -7.39
C PHE A 34 6.03 -15.08 -8.10
N PRO A 35 6.80 -16.04 -7.54
CA PRO A 35 7.01 -17.33 -8.20
C PRO A 35 5.68 -18.06 -8.45
N ASN A 36 5.46 -18.50 -9.68
CA ASN A 36 4.19 -19.12 -10.09
C ASN A 36 3.92 -20.46 -9.39
N GLU A 37 4.96 -21.14 -8.86
CA GLU A 37 4.77 -22.39 -8.10
C GLU A 37 4.34 -22.15 -6.65
N LEU A 38 4.38 -20.90 -6.18
CA LEU A 38 4.01 -20.53 -4.82
C LEU A 38 2.63 -19.88 -4.81
N SER A 39 1.92 -20.07 -3.69
CA SER A 39 0.69 -19.36 -3.39
C SER A 39 0.66 -19.04 -1.91
N LEU A 40 -0.05 -17.98 -1.53
CA LEU A 40 -0.32 -17.65 -0.14
C LEU A 40 -1.65 -18.25 0.35
N ASN A 41 -2.22 -19.18 -0.41
CA ASN A 41 -3.35 -19.98 0.03
C ASN A 41 -3.09 -20.57 1.42
N GLU A 42 -4.15 -20.65 2.24
CA GLU A 42 -4.14 -21.12 3.63
C GLU A 42 -3.43 -20.20 4.64
N LEU A 43 -2.71 -19.16 4.20
CA LEU A 43 -2.10 -18.20 5.12
C LEU A 43 -3.10 -17.12 5.51
N LYS A 44 -3.24 -16.91 6.83
CA LYS A 44 -3.90 -15.73 7.40
C LYS A 44 -2.85 -14.67 7.73
N VAL A 45 -2.98 -13.49 7.12
CA VAL A 45 -2.02 -12.39 7.24
C VAL A 45 -2.70 -11.13 7.75
N VAL A 46 -2.11 -10.50 8.77
CA VAL A 46 -2.50 -9.13 9.18
C VAL A 46 -1.64 -8.12 8.41
N VAL A 47 -2.27 -7.21 7.67
CA VAL A 47 -1.58 -6.19 6.87
C VAL A 47 -1.88 -4.81 7.45
N ASP A 48 -0.84 -4.14 7.95
CA ASP A 48 -0.88 -2.78 8.46
C ASP A 48 -0.35 -1.79 7.42
N CYS A 49 -1.26 -0.97 6.89
CA CYS A 49 -0.93 0.04 5.88
C CYS A 49 -0.59 1.43 6.45
N ALA A 50 -0.52 1.58 7.78
CA ALA A 50 -0.12 2.81 8.47
C ALA A 50 -0.93 4.08 8.12
N HIS A 51 -2.13 3.92 7.57
CA HIS A 51 -2.94 4.97 6.92
C HIS A 51 -2.17 5.70 5.79
N GLY A 52 -1.22 5.00 5.16
CA GLY A 52 -0.36 5.51 4.11
C GLY A 52 -0.93 5.33 2.70
N ALA A 53 -0.11 5.69 1.70
CA ALA A 53 -0.50 5.70 0.28
C ALA A 53 -0.94 4.33 -0.28
N THR A 54 -0.49 3.24 0.34
CA THR A 54 -0.72 1.86 -0.09
C THR A 54 -1.94 1.20 0.54
N TYR A 55 -2.76 1.94 1.29
CA TYR A 55 -3.89 1.40 2.06
C TYR A 55 -4.86 0.52 1.25
N HIS A 56 -5.03 0.81 -0.04
CA HIS A 56 -5.91 0.10 -0.95
C HIS A 56 -5.18 -0.93 -1.83
N ILE A 57 -3.84 -0.84 -1.93
CA ILE A 57 -3.03 -1.67 -2.83
C ILE A 57 -2.52 -2.90 -2.09
N ALA A 58 -1.85 -2.71 -0.94
CA ALA A 58 -1.16 -3.81 -0.27
C ALA A 58 -2.11 -4.94 0.16
N PRO A 59 -3.28 -4.68 0.78
CA PRO A 59 -4.21 -5.75 1.12
C PRO A 59 -4.74 -6.49 -0.12
N SER A 60 -4.90 -5.79 -1.25
CA SER A 60 -5.39 -6.37 -2.50
C SER A 60 -4.38 -7.34 -3.11
N VAL A 61 -3.09 -6.99 -3.12
CA VAL A 61 -2.02 -7.89 -3.59
C VAL A 61 -2.02 -9.21 -2.81
N PHE A 62 -2.07 -9.15 -1.48
CA PHE A 62 -2.06 -10.37 -0.65
C PHE A 62 -3.32 -11.22 -0.86
N ARG A 63 -4.50 -10.61 -1.03
CA ARG A 63 -5.74 -11.34 -1.33
C ARG A 63 -5.67 -12.03 -2.68
N GLU A 64 -5.17 -11.34 -3.71
CA GLU A 64 -5.05 -11.92 -5.06
C GLU A 64 -4.01 -13.04 -5.14
N LEU A 65 -3.01 -13.05 -4.25
CA LEU A 65 -2.06 -14.17 -4.10
C LEU A 65 -2.63 -15.36 -3.29
N GLY A 66 -3.86 -15.24 -2.76
CA GLY A 66 -4.58 -16.32 -2.08
C GLY A 66 -4.65 -16.23 -0.55
N ALA A 67 -4.06 -15.21 0.07
CA ALA A 67 -4.05 -15.08 1.52
C ALA A 67 -5.40 -14.64 2.09
N GLN A 68 -5.74 -15.13 3.28
CA GLN A 68 -6.78 -14.54 4.12
C GLN A 68 -6.24 -13.25 4.77
N VAL A 69 -6.67 -12.09 4.29
CA VAL A 69 -6.11 -10.80 4.72
C VAL A 69 -7.00 -10.09 5.74
N ILE A 70 -6.41 -9.75 6.87
CA ILE A 70 -6.97 -8.85 7.89
C ILE A 70 -6.26 -7.50 7.76
N ALA A 71 -6.96 -6.50 7.25
CA ALA A 71 -6.41 -5.17 7.02
C ALA A 71 -6.56 -4.28 8.26
N MET A 72 -5.52 -3.51 8.58
CA MET A 72 -5.53 -2.45 9.58
C MET A 72 -4.75 -1.22 9.06
N GLY A 73 -4.94 -0.06 9.68
CA GLY A 73 -4.33 1.17 9.17
C GLY A 73 -4.76 1.51 7.74
N CYS A 74 -6.01 1.21 7.37
CA CYS A 74 -6.51 1.34 5.99
C CYS A 74 -7.58 2.42 5.78
N GLU A 75 -7.84 3.24 6.80
CA GLU A 75 -8.86 4.30 6.78
C GLU A 75 -8.21 5.69 6.97
N PRO A 76 -7.47 6.20 5.97
CA PRO A 76 -6.80 7.50 6.10
C PRO A 76 -7.83 8.64 6.13
N ASN A 77 -7.72 9.54 7.11
CA ASN A 77 -8.54 10.75 7.24
C ASN A 77 -7.76 12.05 6.94
N GLY A 78 -6.49 11.91 6.53
CA GLY A 78 -5.58 13.03 6.25
C GLY A 78 -4.77 13.53 7.45
N LEU A 79 -5.11 13.10 8.67
CA LEU A 79 -4.42 13.47 9.91
C LEU A 79 -3.85 12.26 10.68
N ASN A 80 -4.40 11.07 10.48
CA ASN A 80 -4.09 9.84 11.23
C ASN A 80 -2.94 8.99 10.66
N ILE A 81 -2.03 9.58 9.88
CA ILE A 81 -0.91 8.82 9.30
C ILE A 81 0.08 8.37 10.40
N ASN A 82 0.31 7.06 10.51
CA ASN A 82 1.10 6.41 11.57
C ASN A 82 0.58 6.61 13.01
N GLU A 83 -0.67 7.02 13.21
CA GLU A 83 -1.25 7.13 14.55
C GLU A 83 -1.48 5.74 15.13
N GLU A 84 -0.60 5.29 16.03
CA GLU A 84 -0.63 3.98 16.70
C GLU A 84 -0.56 2.76 15.74
N VAL A 85 -0.10 2.98 14.51
CA VAL A 85 0.00 1.97 13.44
C VAL A 85 1.28 2.12 12.61
N GLY A 86 1.65 1.07 11.87
CA GLY A 86 2.76 1.05 10.92
C GLY A 86 4.09 0.57 11.48
N ALA A 87 5.12 0.54 10.62
CA ALA A 87 6.43 -0.05 10.98
C ALA A 87 7.19 0.66 12.12
N THR A 88 6.73 1.84 12.56
CA THR A 88 7.28 2.57 13.72
C THR A 88 6.56 2.25 15.03
N ASP A 89 5.35 1.69 14.98
CA ASP A 89 4.60 1.20 16.13
C ASP A 89 3.93 -0.15 15.83
N VAL A 90 4.67 -1.23 16.08
CA VAL A 90 4.22 -2.59 15.76
C VAL A 90 3.30 -3.21 16.81
N ARG A 91 3.03 -2.51 17.93
CA ARG A 91 2.29 -3.08 19.07
C ARG A 91 0.86 -3.46 18.67
N ALA A 92 0.19 -2.58 17.93
CA ALA A 92 -1.16 -2.83 17.42
C ALA A 92 -1.17 -4.04 16.45
N LEU A 93 -0.17 -4.13 15.55
CA LEU A 93 -0.02 -5.27 14.64
C LEU A 93 0.18 -6.58 15.40
N GLN A 94 1.09 -6.61 16.38
CA GLN A 94 1.37 -7.80 17.18
C GLN A 94 0.13 -8.27 17.95
N ALA A 95 -0.56 -7.34 18.63
CA ALA A 95 -1.80 -7.65 19.34
C ALA A 95 -2.86 -8.23 18.38
N ARG A 96 -2.96 -7.68 17.16
CA ARG A 96 -3.91 -8.15 16.17
C ARG A 96 -3.58 -9.53 15.62
N VAL A 97 -2.30 -9.81 15.34
CA VAL A 97 -1.83 -11.13 14.89
C VAL A 97 -2.21 -12.20 15.91
N LEU A 98 -1.97 -11.94 17.20
CA LEU A 98 -2.32 -12.88 18.28
C LEU A 98 -3.83 -13.06 18.44
N ALA A 99 -4.60 -11.96 18.42
CA ALA A 99 -6.05 -12.00 18.56
C ALA A 99 -6.73 -12.79 17.43
N GLU A 100 -6.23 -12.62 16.21
CA GLU A 100 -6.81 -13.22 15.01
C GLU A 100 -6.25 -14.61 14.69
N LYS A 101 -5.24 -15.06 15.44
CA LYS A 101 -4.45 -16.27 15.19
C LYS A 101 -3.92 -16.29 13.75
N ALA A 102 -3.34 -15.17 13.33
CA ALA A 102 -2.72 -15.04 12.01
C ALA A 102 -1.34 -15.71 11.99
N ASP A 103 -0.95 -16.22 10.84
CA ASP A 103 0.35 -16.87 10.63
C ASP A 103 1.49 -15.84 10.59
N LEU A 104 1.19 -14.63 10.10
CA LEU A 104 2.15 -13.52 10.07
C LEU A 104 1.49 -12.13 10.07
N GLY A 105 2.29 -11.13 10.45
CA GLY A 105 1.96 -9.72 10.33
C GLY A 105 2.93 -8.99 9.40
N HIS A 106 2.40 -8.17 8.50
CA HIS A 106 3.17 -7.32 7.59
C HIS A 106 2.81 -5.85 7.82
N CYS A 107 3.78 -5.02 8.18
CA CYS A 107 3.58 -3.58 8.33
C CYS A 107 4.38 -2.80 7.29
N LEU A 108 3.74 -1.78 6.73
CA LEU A 108 4.38 -0.85 5.82
C LEU A 108 4.97 0.33 6.59
N ARG A 109 6.09 0.84 6.07
CA ARG A 109 6.72 2.06 6.54
C ARG A 109 6.38 3.20 5.58
N ARG A 110 6.25 4.41 6.13
CA ARG A 110 6.23 5.65 5.36
C ARG A 110 7.38 5.74 4.34
N ARG A 111 7.07 6.05 3.08
CA ARG A 111 7.98 6.76 2.18
C ARG A 111 7.17 7.82 1.43
N TRP A 112 7.68 9.05 1.44
CA TRP A 112 7.13 10.21 0.72
C TRP A 112 7.20 10.01 -0.79
#